data_AF-A0A7X9P7B0-F1
#
_entry.id   AF-A0A7X9P7B0-F1
#
_cell.length_a   1.000
_cell.length_b   1.000
_cell.length_c   1.000
_cell.angle_alpha   90.00
_cell.angle_beta   90.00
_cell.angle_gamma   90.00
#
_symmetry.space_group_name_H-M   'P 1'
#
loop_
_entity.id
_entity.type
_entity.pdbx_description
1 polymer ?
#
loop_
_entity_poly.entity_id
_entity_poly.type
_entity_poly.pdbx_seq_one_letter_code
_entity_poly.pdbx_strand_id
1 'polypeptide(L)'
;MDNDEKRRAERVVINREFDNFDEFIEEYVTNISRTGVFIKTKSPLAVGTRVRLRFSVILTEIETIEGEGEVVRVQDDPPGMGVVFTSLTSYSAGLLEKLLTRRPSSPTPRP
;
A
#
# COMPACT_ATOMS: atom_id res chain seq x y z
N MET A 1 48.18 -7.34 -22.51
CA MET A 1 46.85 -7.61 -23.08
C MET A 1 46.08 -8.33 -21.99
N ASP A 2 45.27 -7.56 -21.27
CA ASP A 2 44.45 -8.01 -20.15
C ASP A 2 43.37 -8.99 -20.64
N ASN A 3 43.15 -10.07 -19.89
CA ASN A 3 41.91 -10.81 -20.00
C ASN A 3 41.36 -11.07 -18.60
N ASP A 4 40.62 -10.06 -18.12
CA ASP A 4 39.75 -10.07 -16.94
C ASP A 4 38.64 -11.13 -17.10
N GLU A 5 38.98 -12.41 -16.90
CA GLU A 5 37.98 -13.47 -16.82
C GLU A 5 37.39 -13.53 -15.40
N LYS A 6 36.71 -12.44 -15.03
CA LYS A 6 35.86 -12.38 -13.84
C LYS A 6 34.69 -13.33 -14.07
N ARG A 7 34.81 -14.54 -13.53
CA ARG A 7 33.71 -15.49 -13.26
C ARG A 7 32.46 -14.70 -12.83
N ARG A 8 31.53 -14.48 -13.75
CA ARG A 8 30.20 -13.97 -13.41
C ARG A 8 29.51 -15.09 -12.65
N ALA A 9 29.57 -15.04 -11.33
CA ALA A 9 28.83 -15.95 -10.48
C ALA A 9 27.36 -15.90 -10.89
N GLU A 10 26.79 -17.05 -11.24
CA GLU A 10 25.35 -17.21 -11.46
C GLU A 10 24.62 -16.71 -10.21
N ARG A 11 23.77 -15.70 -10.41
CA ARG A 11 22.94 -15.18 -9.32
C ARG A 11 21.78 -16.15 -9.14
N VAL A 12 21.92 -17.05 -8.17
CA VAL A 12 20.81 -17.91 -7.74
C VAL A 12 19.88 -17.03 -6.90
N VAL A 13 18.65 -16.82 -7.37
CA VAL A 13 17.60 -16.15 -6.60
C VAL A 13 17.11 -17.15 -5.54
N ILE A 14 17.54 -16.94 -4.29
CA ILE A 14 17.27 -17.86 -3.17
C ILE A 14 15.86 -17.67 -2.58
N ASN A 15 15.07 -16.68 -3.03
CA ASN A 15 13.82 -16.30 -2.37
C ASN A 15 12.62 -16.16 -3.33
N ARG A 16 12.23 -17.22 -4.04
CA ARG A 16 11.01 -17.23 -4.87
C ARG A 16 9.70 -17.07 -4.06
N GLU A 17 9.74 -17.31 -2.75
CA GLU A 17 8.56 -17.17 -1.87
C GLU A 17 8.13 -15.71 -1.67
N PHE A 18 9.04 -14.74 -1.85
CA PHE A 18 8.73 -13.31 -1.73
C PHE A 18 8.16 -12.71 -3.01
N ASP A 19 8.60 -13.18 -4.19
CA ASP A 19 8.04 -12.74 -5.49
C ASP A 19 6.54 -13.06 -5.60
N ASN A 20 6.10 -14.14 -4.96
CA ASN A 20 4.71 -14.60 -5.05
C ASN A 20 3.79 -13.90 -4.03
N PHE A 21 4.34 -13.24 -3.00
CA PHE A 21 3.52 -12.63 -1.94
C PHE A 21 2.63 -11.49 -2.48
N ASP A 22 3.14 -10.73 -3.45
CA ASP A 22 2.38 -9.68 -4.14
C ASP A 22 1.26 -10.26 -5.03
N GLU A 23 1.37 -11.50 -5.49
CA GLU A 23 0.32 -12.17 -6.28
C GLU A 23 -0.84 -12.65 -5.41
N PHE A 24 -0.58 -12.93 -4.11
CA PHE A 24 -1.57 -13.40 -3.13
C PHE A 24 -2.41 -12.30 -2.47
N ILE A 25 -1.91 -11.06 -2.37
CA ILE A 25 -2.69 -9.98 -1.76
C ILE A 25 -3.68 -9.42 -2.79
N GLU A 26 -4.95 -9.78 -2.64
CA GLU A 26 -6.03 -9.36 -3.56
C GLU A 26 -6.39 -7.88 -3.43
N GLU A 27 -6.32 -7.31 -2.22
CA GLU A 27 -6.67 -5.92 -1.96
C GLU A 27 -5.93 -5.36 -0.73
N TYR A 28 -5.21 -4.24 -0.89
CA TYR A 28 -4.56 -3.55 0.22
C TYR A 28 -4.29 -2.06 -0.04
N VAL A 29 -4.18 -1.29 1.03
CA VAL A 29 -3.85 0.15 0.98
C VAL A 29 -2.34 0.31 0.75
N THR A 30 -1.94 0.98 -0.33
CA THR A 30 -0.51 1.22 -0.64
C THR A 30 -0.02 2.58 -0.18
N ASN A 31 -0.91 3.56 -0.08
CA ASN A 31 -0.61 4.88 0.44
C ASN A 31 -1.84 5.52 1.07
N ILE A 32 -1.58 6.45 1.99
CA ILE A 32 -2.58 7.18 2.74
C ILE A 32 -2.21 8.66 2.81
N SER A 33 -3.21 9.51 2.72
CA SER A 33 -3.13 10.96 2.82
C SER A 33 -4.21 11.47 3.77
N ARG A 34 -4.24 12.77 4.04
CA ARG A 34 -5.31 13.40 4.85
C ARG A 34 -6.70 13.17 4.26
N THR A 35 -6.80 13.11 2.94
CA THR A 35 -8.08 13.15 2.23
C THR A 35 -8.50 11.81 1.66
N GLY A 36 -7.63 10.81 1.66
CA GLY A 36 -7.95 9.52 1.04
C GLY A 36 -6.80 8.53 1.00
N VAL A 37 -7.07 7.40 0.36
CA VAL A 37 -6.18 6.25 0.23
C VAL A 37 -6.12 5.77 -1.21
N PHE A 38 -5.03 5.11 -1.56
CA PHE A 38 -4.99 4.24 -2.74
C PHE A 38 -5.06 2.78 -2.31
N ILE A 39 -6.00 2.06 -2.91
CA ILE A 39 -6.21 0.63 -2.71
C ILE A 39 -5.74 -0.09 -3.97
N LYS A 40 -4.66 -0.87 -3.87
CA LYS A 40 -4.23 -1.76 -4.94
C LYS A 40 -5.17 -2.97 -4.93
N THR A 41 -5.78 -3.25 -6.08
CA THR A 41 -6.71 -4.36 -6.28
C THR A 41 -6.77 -4.71 -7.77
N LYS A 42 -6.95 -5.99 -8.07
CA LYS A 42 -7.15 -6.47 -9.45
C LYS A 42 -8.58 -6.21 -9.96
N SER A 43 -9.51 -5.89 -9.06
CA SER A 43 -10.94 -5.69 -9.35
C SER A 43 -11.41 -4.34 -8.80
N PRO A 44 -10.92 -3.21 -9.33
CA PRO A 44 -11.30 -1.89 -8.84
C PRO A 44 -12.80 -1.64 -9.07
N LEU A 45 -13.42 -0.95 -8.12
CA LEU A 45 -14.81 -0.52 -8.24
C LEU A 45 -14.91 0.71 -9.16
N ALA A 46 -16.08 0.94 -9.74
CA ALA A 46 -16.32 2.06 -10.62
C ALA A 46 -16.20 3.41 -9.87
N VAL A 47 -15.76 4.45 -10.57
CA VAL A 47 -15.77 5.84 -10.06
C VAL A 47 -17.19 6.23 -9.62
N GLY A 48 -17.30 6.90 -8.47
CA GLY A 48 -18.56 7.24 -7.80
C GLY A 48 -19.08 6.15 -6.85
N THR A 49 -18.44 4.97 -6.81
CA THR A 49 -18.84 3.91 -5.87
C THR A 49 -18.51 4.32 -4.44
N ARG A 50 -19.51 4.27 -3.56
CA ARG A 50 -19.32 4.45 -2.11
C ARG A 50 -18.92 3.13 -1.46
N VAL A 51 -17.89 3.20 -0.63
CA VAL A 51 -17.29 2.05 0.04
C VAL A 51 -17.18 2.29 1.53
N ARG A 52 -17.32 1.23 2.32
CA ARG A 52 -16.90 1.23 3.72
C ARG A 52 -15.45 0.82 3.78
N LEU A 53 -14.64 1.64 4.45
CA LEU A 53 -13.22 1.43 4.60
C LEU A 53 -12.95 0.88 6.00
N ARG A 54 -12.20 -0.21 6.06
CA ARG A 54 -11.69 -0.80 7.30
C ARG A 54 -10.34 -1.43 7.02
N PHE A 55 -9.26 -0.81 7.50
CA PHE A 55 -7.91 -1.34 7.31
C PHE A 55 -7.04 -1.06 8.53
N SER A 56 -6.06 -1.93 8.72
CA SER A 56 -5.14 -1.85 9.86
C SER A 56 -3.86 -1.12 9.49
N VAL A 57 -3.33 -0.37 10.44
CA VAL A 57 -2.06 0.37 10.37
C VAL A 57 -1.22 0.02 11.58
N ILE A 58 0.11 0.01 11.43
CA ILE A 58 1.02 -0.31 12.52
C ILE A 58 1.75 0.97 12.92
N LEU A 59 1.53 1.43 14.15
CA LEU A 59 2.26 2.56 14.75
C LEU A 59 3.21 2.03 15.83
N THR A 60 2.74 1.98 17.07
CA THR A 60 3.36 1.25 18.19
C THR A 60 2.70 -0.10 18.40
N GLU A 61 1.41 -0.16 18.07
CA GLU A 61 0.56 -1.34 18.07
C GLU A 61 -0.26 -1.38 16.77
N ILE A 62 -0.99 -2.47 16.56
CA ILE A 62 -1.92 -2.60 15.43
C ILE A 62 -3.16 -1.78 15.75
N GLU A 63 -3.46 -0.83 14.89
CA GLU A 63 -4.57 0.11 15.00
C GLU A 63 -5.47 -0.02 13.78
N THR A 64 -6.76 0.30 13.92
CA THR A 64 -7.72 0.21 12.80
C THR A 64 -8.25 1.59 12.39
N ILE A 65 -8.20 1.87 11.09
CA ILE A 65 -8.86 3.01 10.47
C ILE A 65 -10.18 2.54 9.87
N GLU A 66 -11.26 3.20 10.28
CA GLU A 66 -12.63 2.91 9.85
C GLU A 66 -13.34 4.19 9.37
N GLY A 67 -14.11 4.05 8.29
CA GLY A 67 -14.92 5.13 7.75
C GLY A 67 -15.60 4.79 6.44
N GLU A 68 -16.00 5.81 5.71
CA GLU A 68 -16.59 5.72 4.39
C GLU A 68 -15.76 6.52 3.37
N GLY A 69 -15.83 6.10 2.11
CA GLY A 69 -15.19 6.83 1.03
C GLY A 69 -15.87 6.62 -0.30
N GLU A 70 -15.43 7.38 -1.28
CA GLU A 70 -15.91 7.32 -2.66
C GLU A 70 -14.73 7.10 -3.61
N VAL A 71 -14.89 6.18 -4.54
CA VAL A 71 -13.89 5.94 -5.59
C VAL A 71 -13.87 7.14 -6.53
N VAL A 72 -12.73 7.82 -6.64
CA VAL A 72 -12.57 9.01 -7.50
C VAL A 72 -11.74 8.73 -8.76
N ARG A 73 -10.99 7.63 -8.76
CA ARG A 73 -10.15 7.24 -9.91
C ARG A 73 -9.85 5.74 -9.87
N VAL A 74 -9.69 5.16 -11.05
CA VAL A 74 -9.17 3.80 -11.28
C VAL A 74 -7.94 3.93 -12.17
N GLN A 75 -6.94 3.06 -11.96
CA GLN A 75 -5.77 2.97 -12.83
C GLN A 75 -5.33 1.51 -12.98
N ASP A 76 -4.61 1.23 -14.06
CA ASP A 76 -4.19 -0.14 -14.40
C ASP A 76 -2.76 -0.48 -13.94
N ASP A 77 -1.92 0.52 -13.67
CA ASP A 77 -0.52 0.30 -13.25
C ASP A 77 -0.07 1.33 -12.17
N PRO A 78 0.14 0.92 -10.90
CA PRO A 78 -0.30 -0.37 -10.34
C PRO A 78 -1.83 -0.46 -10.34
N PRO A 79 -2.41 -1.66 -10.59
CA PRO A 79 -3.85 -1.81 -10.70
C PRO A 79 -4.53 -1.48 -9.37
N GLY A 80 -5.55 -0.63 -9.40
CA GLY A 80 -6.27 -0.26 -8.20
C GLY A 80 -7.15 0.97 -8.34
N MET A 81 -7.57 1.48 -7.18
CA MET A 81 -8.48 2.61 -7.10
C MET A 81 -8.06 3.62 -6.03
N GLY A 82 -8.22 4.90 -6.35
CA GLY A 82 -8.11 5.99 -5.40
C GLY A 82 -9.47 6.26 -4.76
N VAL A 83 -9.51 6.26 -3.43
CA VAL A 83 -10.72 6.51 -2.64
C VAL A 83 -10.52 7.76 -1.80
N VAL A 84 -11.44 8.72 -1.91
CA VAL A 84 -11.49 9.89 -1.04
C VAL A 84 -12.38 9.60 0.16
N PHE A 85 -11.93 9.97 1.35
CA PHE A 85 -12.73 9.83 2.57
C PHE A 85 -13.94 10.76 2.52
N THR A 86 -15.14 10.20 2.70
CA THR A 86 -16.38 10.97 2.90
C THR A 86 -16.69 11.13 4.38
N SER A 87 -16.31 10.14 5.20
CA SER A 87 -16.38 10.22 6.65
C SER A 87 -15.32 9.29 7.27
N LEU A 88 -14.83 9.67 8.45
CA LEU A 88 -14.02 8.81 9.31
C LEU A 88 -14.60 8.86 10.71
N THR A 89 -14.41 7.79 11.49
CA THR A 89 -14.70 7.89 12.92
C THR A 89 -13.78 8.92 13.57
N SER A 90 -14.21 9.57 14.66
CA SER A 90 -13.38 10.54 15.38
C SER A 90 -12.04 9.96 15.82
N TYR A 91 -12.06 8.67 16.20
CA TYR A 91 -10.85 7.93 16.55
C TYR A 91 -9.91 7.79 15.34
N SER A 92 -10.42 7.30 14.21
CA SER A 92 -9.65 7.07 12.99
C SER A 92 -9.13 8.38 12.39
N ALA A 93 -9.88 9.48 12.47
CA ALA A 93 -9.41 10.80 12.07
C ALA A 93 -8.23 11.27 12.93
N GLY A 94 -8.31 11.09 14.26
CA GLY A 94 -7.19 11.40 15.16
C GLY A 94 -5.97 10.50 14.93
N LEU A 95 -6.19 9.23 14.64
CA LEU A 95 -5.15 8.27 14.28
C LEU A 95 -4.45 8.64 12.96
N LEU A 96 -5.22 9.07 11.96
CA LEU A 96 -4.70 9.55 10.67
C LEU A 96 -3.78 10.75 10.87
N GLU A 97 -4.18 11.72 11.69
CA GLU A 97 -3.34 12.88 12.01
C GLU A 97 -2.03 12.48 12.70
N LYS A 98 -2.07 11.51 13.63
CA LYS A 98 -0.86 10.95 14.27
C LYS A 98 0.05 10.23 13.27
N LEU A 99 -0.52 9.46 12.34
CA LEU A 99 0.21 8.77 11.27
C LEU A 99 0.95 9.75 10.36
N LEU A 100 0.31 10.86 10.00
CA LEU A 100 0.87 11.81 9.05
C LEU A 100 1.89 12.78 9.67
N THR A 101 1.83 12.99 10.99
CA THR A 101 2.78 13.83 11.74
C THR A 101 4.07 13.09 12.08
N ARG A 102 4.00 11.77 12.30
CA ARG A 102 5.19 10.90 12.30
C ARG A 102 5.61 10.70 10.85
N ARG A 103 6.65 11.40 10.38
CA ARG A 103 7.30 11.05 9.12
C ARG A 103 7.54 9.54 9.12
N PRO A 104 6.99 8.76 8.18
CA PRO A 104 7.45 7.38 8.05
C PRO A 104 8.93 7.49 7.71
N SER A 105 9.80 6.94 8.58
CA SER A 105 11.08 6.45 8.10
C SER A 105 10.68 5.47 6.99
N SER A 106 10.88 5.87 5.74
CA SER A 106 10.68 5.02 4.58
C SER A 106 11.17 3.62 4.93
N PRO A 107 10.36 2.56 4.77
CA PRO A 107 10.90 1.22 4.91
C PRO A 107 11.96 1.10 3.82
N THR A 108 13.22 1.20 4.23
CA THR A 108 14.35 0.92 3.35
C THR A 108 14.09 -0.48 2.80
N PRO A 109 14.04 -0.67 1.46
CA PRO A 109 14.02 -2.01 0.92
C PRO A 109 15.29 -2.68 1.45
N ARG A 110 15.13 -3.69 2.31
CA ARG A 110 16.28 -4.47 2.75
C ARG A 110 16.80 -5.23 1.52
N PRO A 111 18.11 -5.23 1.27
CA PRO A 111 18.72 -5.82 0.07
C PRO A 111 18.51 -7.33 -0.02
#